data_AF-A0AAP7DEM0-F1
#
_entry.id   AF-A0AAP7DEM0-F1
#
_cell.length_a   1.000
_cell.length_b   1.000
_cell.length_c   1.000
_cell.angle_alpha   90.00
_cell.angle_beta   90.00
_cell.angle_gamma   90.00
#
_symmetry.space_group_name_H-M   'P 1'
#
loop_
_entity.id
_entity.type
_entity.pdbx_description
1 polymer ?
#
loop_
_entity_poly.entity_id
_entity_poly.type
_entity_poly.pdbx_seq_one_letter_code
_entity_poly.pdbx_strand_id
1 'polypeptide(L)' 'MLSLFKRNPMKKIKKRHSILLEQAMQAQRRGDIRTYSRLTEEAEALYGEIQALRSER' A
#
# COMPACT_ATOMS: atom_id res chain seq x y z
N MET A 1 0.91 -20.57 -22.90
CA MET A 1 0.73 -21.07 -21.52
C MET A 1 0.71 -19.89 -20.54
N LEU A 2 -0.46 -19.59 -19.95
CA LEU A 2 -0.65 -18.48 -19.00
C LEU A 2 -0.06 -18.85 -17.63
N SER A 3 1.23 -18.57 -17.43
CA SER A 3 1.89 -18.65 -16.11
C SER A 3 1.49 -17.46 -15.20
N LEU A 4 0.20 -17.13 -15.16
CA LEU A 4 -0.36 -15.97 -14.46
C LEU A 4 -0.70 -16.24 -12.98
N PHE A 5 -0.41 -17.44 -12.46
CA PHE A 5 -0.81 -17.84 -11.12
C PHE A 5 0.32 -17.91 -10.08
N LYS A 6 1.54 -17.42 -10.39
CA LYS A 6 2.47 -17.04 -9.32
C LYS A 6 2.02 -15.70 -8.76
N ARG A 7 1.02 -15.74 -7.88
CA ARG A 7 0.43 -14.60 -7.17
C ARG A 7 1.50 -14.04 -6.22
N ASN A 8 2.39 -13.22 -6.76
CA ASN A 8 3.53 -12.69 -6.03
C ASN A 8 2.98 -11.81 -4.89
N PRO A 9 3.07 -12.23 -3.61
CA PRO A 9 2.44 -11.52 -2.49
C PRO A 9 2.92 -10.07 -2.42
N MET A 10 4.19 -9.85 -2.78
CA MET A 10 4.78 -8.52 -2.90
C MET A 10 4.04 -7.61 -3.91
N LYS A 11 3.53 -8.14 -5.02
CA LYS A 11 2.76 -7.35 -6.02
C LYS A 11 1.40 -6.91 -5.46
N LYS A 12 0.75 -7.76 -4.65
CA LYS A 12 -0.52 -7.44 -4.00
C LYS A 12 -0.36 -6.33 -2.97
N ILE A 13 0.66 -6.45 -2.10
CA ILE A 13 0.93 -5.49 -1.03
C ILE A 13 1.33 -4.13 -1.62
N LYS A 14 2.22 -4.10 -2.63
CA LYS A 14 2.57 -2.87 -3.36
C LYS A 14 1.37 -2.17 -3.99
N LYS A 15 0.46 -2.93 -4.61
CA LYS A 15 -0.77 -2.35 -5.19
C LYS A 15 -1.68 -1.77 -4.11
N ARG A 16 -1.82 -2.43 -2.96
CA ARG A 16 -2.63 -1.91 -1.85
C ARG A 16 -2.03 -0.63 -1.28
N HIS A 17 -0.71 -0.60 -1.09
CA HIS A 17 0.03 0.59 -0.66
C HIS A 17 -0.20 1.78 -1.60
N SER A 18 -0.10 1.58 -2.93
CA SER A 18 -0.32 2.68 -3.88
C SER A 18 -1.76 3.23 -3.84
N ILE A 19 -2.75 2.35 -3.65
CA ILE A 19 -4.17 2.75 -3.53
C ILE A 19 -4.38 3.60 -2.27
N LEU A 20 -3.81 3.20 -1.14
CA LEU A 20 -3.92 3.98 0.10
C LEU A 20 -3.28 5.36 -0.03
N LEU A 21 -2.11 5.46 -0.66
CA LEU A 21 -1.47 6.75 -0.92
C LEU A 21 -2.33 7.64 -1.83
N GLU A 22 -2.93 7.07 -2.88
CA GLU A 22 -3.82 7.83 -3.76
C GLU A 22 -5.04 8.35 -3.00
N GLN A 23 -5.67 7.50 -2.18
CA GLN A 23 -6.80 7.89 -1.33
C GLN A 23 -6.39 8.95 -0.30
N ALA A 24 -5.21 8.81 0.32
CA ALA A 24 -4.67 9.78 1.27
C ALA A 24 -4.46 11.13 0.58
N MET A 25 -3.88 11.15 -0.61
CA MET A 25 -3.73 12.39 -1.40
C MET A 25 -5.08 13.04 -1.71
N GLN A 26 -6.10 12.26 -2.06
CA GLN A 26 -7.45 12.79 -2.29
C GLN A 26 -8.07 13.35 -1.01
N ALA A 27 -7.91 12.66 0.13
CA ALA A 27 -8.38 13.13 1.44
C ALA A 27 -7.68 14.43 1.85
N GLN A 28 -6.36 14.51 1.67
CA GLN A 28 -5.57 15.72 1.92
C GLN A 28 -6.03 16.89 1.06
N ARG A 29 -6.24 16.68 -0.25
CA ARG A 29 -6.76 17.72 -1.16
C ARG A 29 -8.16 18.22 -0.80
N ARG A 30 -8.96 17.38 -0.16
CA ARG A 30 -10.31 17.74 0.35
C ARG A 30 -10.27 18.37 1.75
N GLY A 31 -9.10 18.42 2.40
CA GLY A 31 -8.96 18.90 3.77
C GLY A 31 -9.47 17.90 4.83
N ASP A 32 -9.70 16.64 4.47
CA ASP A 32 -10.10 15.59 5.41
C ASP A 32 -8.87 15.01 6.11
N ILE A 33 -8.39 15.74 7.12
CA ILE A 33 -7.17 15.41 7.86
C ILE A 33 -7.32 14.07 8.60
N ARG A 34 -8.50 13.78 9.15
CA ARG A 34 -8.73 12.53 9.90
C ARG A 34 -8.59 11.32 9.00
N THR A 35 -9.22 11.35 7.83
CA THR A 35 -9.11 10.26 6.84
C THR A 35 -7.70 10.19 6.28
N TYR A 36 -7.06 11.33 6.00
CA TYR A 36 -5.67 11.37 5.57
C TYR A 36 -4.74 10.66 6.57
N SER A 37 -4.77 11.04 7.85
CA SER A 37 -3.93 10.46 8.91
C SER A 37 -4.09 8.94 9.01
N ARG A 38 -5.34 8.46 8.96
CA ARG A 38 -5.62 7.02 8.99
C ARG A 38 -5.05 6.31 7.75
N LEU A 39 -5.28 6.85 6.56
CA LEU A 39 -4.83 6.22 5.31
C LEU A 39 -3.31 6.22 5.19
N THR A 40 -2.63 7.25 5.70
CA THR A 40 -1.17 7.29 5.76
C THR A 40 -0.61 6.28 6.74
N GLU A 41 -1.22 6.11 7.93
CA GLU A 41 -0.82 5.09 8.90
C GLU A 41 -0.95 3.68 8.32
N GLU A 42 -2.08 3.37 7.65
CA GLU A 42 -2.27 2.09 6.95
C GLU A 42 -1.23 1.88 5.82
N ALA A 43 -0.87 2.95 5.10
CA ALA A 43 0.16 2.89 4.07
C ALA A 43 1.55 2.60 4.67
N GLU A 44 1.90 3.25 5.77
CA GLU A 44 3.18 3.01 6.47
C GLU A 44 3.29 1.58 6.99
N ALA A 45 2.22 1.03 7.56
CA ALA A 45 2.19 -0.37 7.99
C ALA A 45 2.47 -1.33 6.83
N LEU A 46 1.83 -1.13 5.68
CA LEU A 46 2.07 -1.93 4.47
C LEU A 46 3.47 -1.72 3.90
N TYR A 47 4.04 -0.52 4.01
CA TYR A 47 5.42 -0.28 3.62
C TYR A 47 6.39 -1.09 4.49
N GLY A 48 6.14 -1.17 5.80
CA GLY A 48 6.87 -2.05 6.72
C GLY A 48 6.84 -3.52 6.28
N GLU A 49 5.66 -4.05 5.92
CA GLU A 49 5.51 -5.40 5.37
C GLU A 49 6.31 -5.60 4.07
N ILE A 50 6.32 -4.59 3.17
CA ILE A 50 7.11 -4.65 1.93
C ILE A 50 8.61 -4.73 2.23
N GLN A 51 9.09 -4.00 3.23
CA GLN A 51 10.50 -4.02 3.62
C GLN A 51 10.87 -5.36 4.26
N ALA A 52 10.03 -5.90 5.15
CA ALA A 52 10.25 -7.22 5.75
C ALA A 52 10.37 -8.31 4.67
N LEU A 53 9.43 -8.36 3.72
CA LEU A 53 9.44 -9.31 2.60
C LEU A 53 10.62 -9.12 1.63
N ARG A 54 11.20 -7.92 1.56
CA ARG A 54 12.41 -7.65 0.78
C ARG A 54 13.67 -8.11 1.48
N SER A 55 13.70 -8.02 2.82
CA SER A 55 14.85 -8.41 3.63
C SER A 55 14.95 -9.92 3.85
N GLU A 56 13.85 -10.66 3.73
CA GLU A 56 13.79 -12.12 3.88
C GLU A 56 14.23 -12.88 2.60
N ARG A 57 14.85 -12.18 1.64
CA ARG A 57 15.16 -12.70 0.30
C ARG A 57 16.61 -12.47 -0.08
#